data_AF-A0A0D0CP26-F1
#
_entry.id   AF-A0A0D0CP26-F1
#
_cell.length_a   1.000
_cell.length_b   1.000
_cell.length_c   1.000
_cell.angle_alpha   90.00
_cell.angle_beta   90.00
_cell.angle_gamma   90.00
#
_symmetry.space_group_name_H-M   'P 1'
#
loop_
_entity.id
_entity.type
_entity.pdbx_description
1 polymer ?
#
loop_
_entity_poly.entity_id
_entity_poly.type
_entity_poly.pdbx_seq_one_letter_code
_entity_poly.pdbx_strand_id
1 'polypeptide(L)'
;LHTAIFTCLTMVFYTMAHVGELTTKTLLSFDPLPHIKPSDIHVEHDCQGNAVTNFHLPKSKSAPNGEDINWARQVSPSDPHTAFENHLEINSPPCNGPLFTYRNRKGHKALTKGKFLSVLASALKASGRPPMQGHGIHISSTLEYLLRNIPFNVIKVKGRWASNTFLVYLCHHAQILALYMQAQPSLHKSFLRLTLPPVR
;
A
#
# COMPACT_ATOMS: atom_id res chain seq x y z
N LEU A 1 11.22 -12.30 -10.01
CA LEU A 1 9.99 -11.68 -10.57
C LEU A 1 8.82 -11.78 -9.60
N HIS A 2 8.36 -12.99 -9.26
CA HIS A 2 7.20 -13.16 -8.37
C HIS A 2 7.42 -12.54 -6.99
N THR A 3 8.61 -12.69 -6.40
CA THR A 3 8.97 -12.02 -5.14
C THR A 3 8.84 -10.50 -5.22
N ALA A 4 9.35 -9.87 -6.30
CA ALA A 4 9.22 -8.43 -6.52
C ALA A 4 7.76 -7.99 -6.65
N ILE A 5 6.93 -8.78 -7.34
CA ILE A 5 5.51 -8.48 -7.51
C ILE A 5 4.75 -8.64 -6.19
N PHE A 6 5.01 -9.71 -5.45
CA PHE A 6 4.38 -9.96 -4.17
C PHE A 6 4.73 -8.86 -3.17
N THR A 7 6.01 -8.49 -3.09
CA THR A 7 6.48 -7.39 -2.25
C THR A 7 5.85 -6.08 -2.65
N CYS A 8 5.86 -5.73 -3.95
CA CYS A 8 5.20 -4.52 -4.44
C CYS A 8 3.69 -4.51 -4.12
N LEU A 9 3.01 -5.65 -4.20
CA LEU A 9 1.60 -5.77 -3.86
C LEU A 9 1.37 -5.50 -2.36
N THR A 10 2.14 -6.16 -1.49
CA THR A 10 2.04 -5.95 -0.04
C THR A 10 2.38 -4.51 0.34
N MET A 11 3.39 -3.91 -0.30
CA MET A 11 3.73 -2.51 -0.12
C MET A 11 2.56 -1.60 -0.47
N VAL A 12 2.08 -1.65 -1.73
CA VAL A 12 0.94 -0.85 -2.21
C VAL A 12 -0.25 -0.97 -1.27
N PHE A 13 -0.50 -2.19 -0.76
CA PHE A 13 -1.60 -2.46 0.14
C PHE A 13 -1.42 -1.83 1.52
N TYR A 14 -0.33 -2.17 2.23
CA TYR A 14 -0.15 -1.73 3.62
C TYR A 14 0.27 -0.27 3.74
N THR A 15 0.92 0.31 2.74
CA THR A 15 1.23 1.74 2.73
C THR A 15 0.10 2.60 2.18
N MET A 16 -0.92 1.99 1.55
CA MET A 16 -1.93 2.72 0.76
C MET A 16 -1.29 3.58 -0.33
N ALA A 17 -0.23 3.08 -0.96
CA ALA A 17 0.38 3.73 -2.10
C ALA A 17 -0.41 3.46 -3.39
N HIS A 18 -0.28 4.35 -4.36
CA HIS A 18 -0.67 4.05 -5.73
C HIS A 18 0.39 3.18 -6.39
N VAL A 19 -0.04 2.19 -7.18
CA VAL A 19 0.87 1.30 -7.94
C VAL A 19 1.89 2.09 -8.78
N GLY A 20 1.49 3.25 -9.32
CA GLY A 20 2.38 4.09 -10.13
C GLY A 20 3.49 4.80 -9.35
N GLU A 21 3.38 4.93 -8.04
CA GLU A 21 4.44 5.49 -7.18
C GLU A 21 5.55 4.47 -6.94
N LEU A 22 5.21 3.19 -6.98
CA LEU A 22 6.11 2.07 -6.69
C LEU A 22 6.59 1.33 -7.94
N THR A 23 6.14 1.71 -9.13
CA THR A 23 6.49 1.03 -10.39
C THR A 23 6.83 2.02 -11.47
N THR A 24 7.59 1.58 -12.47
CA THR A 24 7.95 2.43 -13.61
C THR A 24 6.95 2.28 -14.76
N LYS A 25 6.85 3.30 -15.62
CA LYS A 25 6.02 3.24 -16.84
C LYS A 25 6.62 2.27 -17.85
N THR A 26 7.94 2.35 -18.08
CA THR A 26 8.69 1.47 -18.97
C THR A 26 9.95 0.95 -18.28
N LEU A 27 10.65 0.00 -18.91
CA LEU A 27 11.89 -0.54 -18.35
C LEU A 27 13.03 0.49 -18.29
N LEU A 28 12.95 1.55 -19.10
CA LEU A 28 13.97 2.61 -19.21
C LEU A 28 13.53 3.91 -18.53
N SER A 29 12.32 3.97 -17.98
CA SER A 29 11.81 5.21 -17.37
C SER A 29 12.21 5.35 -15.91
N PHE A 30 13.17 4.56 -15.41
CA PHE A 30 13.67 4.77 -14.06
C PHE A 30 14.60 5.99 -14.04
N ASP A 31 14.42 6.79 -13.01
CA ASP A 31 15.20 7.99 -12.72
C ASP A 31 15.26 8.08 -11.19
N PRO A 32 16.45 8.10 -10.57
CA PRO A 32 16.60 8.12 -9.12
C PRO A 32 16.12 9.42 -8.46
N LEU A 33 15.84 10.47 -9.24
CA LEU A 33 15.33 11.74 -8.72
C LEU A 33 13.82 11.65 -8.38
N PRO A 34 12.91 11.23 -9.27
CA PRO A 34 11.49 11.11 -8.97
C PRO A 34 11.05 9.72 -8.49
N HIS A 35 11.91 8.69 -8.58
CA HIS A 35 11.53 7.33 -8.20
C HIS A 35 12.21 6.88 -6.91
N ILE A 36 11.45 6.10 -6.14
CA ILE A 36 11.93 5.47 -4.93
C ILE A 36 13.08 4.48 -5.21
N LYS A 37 14.11 4.54 -4.36
CA LYS A 37 15.28 3.68 -4.36
C LYS A 37 15.48 3.02 -2.99
N PRO A 38 16.23 1.91 -2.90
CA PRO A 38 16.51 1.26 -1.61
C PRO A 38 17.14 2.18 -0.56
N SER A 39 17.88 3.21 -0.95
CA SER A 39 18.46 4.17 0.00
C SER A 39 17.45 5.14 0.64
N ASP A 40 16.21 5.21 0.14
CA ASP A 40 15.16 6.09 0.65
C ASP A 40 14.33 5.43 1.76
N ILE A 41 14.86 4.36 2.35
CA ILE A 41 14.18 3.52 3.33
C ILE A 41 14.86 3.69 4.67
N HIS A 42 14.06 4.00 5.69
CA HIS A 42 14.54 4.09 7.06
C HIS A 42 13.53 3.48 8.02
N VAL A 43 14.03 3.04 9.18
CA VAL A 43 13.20 2.49 10.25
C VAL A 43 13.14 3.51 11.38
N GLU A 44 11.92 3.84 11.79
CA GLU A 44 11.65 4.67 12.97
C GLU A 44 11.03 3.81 14.07
N HIS A 45 11.21 4.25 15.31
CA HIS A 45 10.59 3.64 16.47
C HIS A 45 9.76 4.69 17.20
N ASP A 46 8.56 4.31 17.63
CA ASP A 46 7.76 5.16 18.50
C ASP A 46 8.28 5.12 19.95
N CYS A 47 7.64 5.88 20.83
CA CYS A 47 7.98 5.92 22.26
C CYS A 47 7.76 4.58 23.00
N GLN A 48 7.07 3.62 22.39
CA GLN A 48 6.81 2.28 22.92
C GLN A 48 7.72 1.21 22.28
N GLY A 49 8.64 1.62 21.39
CA GLY A 49 9.55 0.72 20.68
C GLY A 49 8.91 0.00 19.49
N ASN A 50 7.73 0.41 19.04
CA ASN A 50 7.11 -0.16 17.85
C ASN A 50 7.85 0.35 16.60
N ALA A 51 8.37 -0.59 15.80
CA ALA A 51 9.09 -0.27 14.58
C ALA A 51 8.14 0.03 13.41
N VAL A 52 8.41 1.11 12.70
CA VAL A 52 7.75 1.53 11.47
C VAL A 52 8.79 1.64 10.37
N THR A 53 8.55 1.01 9.23
CA THR A 53 9.39 1.19 8.04
C THR A 53 8.81 2.32 7.21
N ASN A 54 9.59 3.37 7.03
CA ASN A 54 9.26 4.53 6.22
C ASN A 54 9.98 4.44 4.86
N PHE A 55 9.29 4.93 3.85
CA PHE A 55 9.72 4.98 2.47
C PHE A 55 9.49 6.39 1.97
N HIS A 56 10.57 7.13 1.72
CA HIS A 56 10.47 8.47 1.19
C HIS A 56 10.16 8.42 -0.31
N LEU A 57 8.98 8.92 -0.71
CA LEU A 57 8.67 9.13 -2.13
C LEU A 57 9.22 10.50 -2.53
N PRO A 58 10.20 10.60 -3.43
CA PRO A 58 10.78 11.90 -3.81
C PRO A 58 9.76 12.83 -4.49
N LYS A 59 8.77 12.26 -5.17
CA LYS A 59 7.73 13.02 -5.87
C LYS A 59 6.44 12.22 -5.99
N SER A 60 5.33 12.85 -5.65
CA SER A 60 3.99 12.34 -5.95
C SER A 60 3.15 13.40 -6.67
N LYS A 61 1.98 13.00 -7.18
CA LYS A 61 1.05 13.94 -7.83
C LYS A 61 0.58 15.04 -6.86
N SER A 62 0.41 14.69 -5.59
CA SER A 62 -0.13 15.57 -4.56
C SER A 62 0.97 16.26 -3.74
N ALA A 63 2.19 15.71 -3.73
CA ALA A 63 3.35 16.24 -3.04
C ALA A 63 4.55 16.34 -4.00
N PRO A 64 4.73 17.49 -4.69
CA PRO A 64 5.85 17.71 -5.59
C PRO A 64 7.22 17.68 -4.91
N ASN A 65 7.25 17.95 -3.60
CA ASN A 65 8.45 17.97 -2.75
C ASN A 65 8.67 16.64 -2.01
N GLY A 66 7.92 15.61 -2.40
CA GLY A 66 7.97 14.30 -1.78
C GLY A 66 7.09 14.17 -0.53
N GLU A 67 6.87 12.92 -0.14
CA GLU A 67 6.09 12.54 1.04
C GLU A 67 6.45 11.12 1.45
N ASP A 68 6.29 10.80 2.73
CA ASP A 68 6.61 9.47 3.24
C ASP A 68 5.38 8.57 3.18
N ILE A 69 5.64 7.30 2.85
CA ILE A 69 4.67 6.22 3.01
C ILE A 69 5.26 5.19 3.97
N ASN A 70 4.41 4.51 4.74
CA ASN A 70 4.89 3.63 5.79
C ASN A 70 4.02 2.42 6.05
N TRP A 71 4.65 1.40 6.64
CA TRP A 71 3.96 0.27 7.25
C TRP A 71 4.58 -0.09 8.59
N ALA A 72 3.82 -0.91 9.33
CA ALA A 72 4.32 -1.70 10.44
C ALA A 72 4.22 -3.20 10.07
N ARG A 73 4.96 -4.05 10.80
CA ARG A 73 4.89 -5.51 10.65
C ARG A 73 3.46 -6.02 10.87
N GLN A 74 3.11 -7.07 10.14
CA GLN A 74 1.81 -7.74 10.16
C GLN A 74 1.99 -9.19 10.62
N VAL A 75 0.94 -9.76 11.21
CA VAL A 75 0.92 -11.19 11.60
C VAL A 75 0.12 -11.96 10.55
N SER A 76 0.64 -12.03 9.32
CA SER A 76 -0.02 -12.74 8.22
C SER A 76 0.99 -13.16 7.15
N PRO A 77 0.63 -14.12 6.26
CA PRO A 77 1.46 -14.47 5.10
C PRO A 77 1.72 -13.30 4.14
N SER A 78 0.95 -12.22 4.25
CA SER A 78 1.08 -10.99 3.48
C SER A 78 1.92 -9.91 4.17
N ASP A 79 2.66 -10.25 5.23
CA ASP A 79 3.51 -9.29 5.95
C ASP A 79 4.48 -8.57 5.00
N PRO A 80 4.38 -7.23 4.86
CA PRO A 80 5.19 -6.48 3.91
C PRO A 80 6.67 -6.49 4.29
N HIS A 81 6.99 -6.62 5.58
CA HIS A 81 8.38 -6.68 6.04
C HIS A 81 9.06 -7.98 5.60
N THR A 82 8.45 -9.14 5.89
CA THR A 82 8.94 -10.45 5.45
C THR A 82 9.01 -10.56 3.92
N ALA A 83 7.99 -10.03 3.22
CA ALA A 83 8.02 -9.97 1.76
C ALA A 83 9.20 -9.12 1.26
N PHE A 84 9.45 -7.99 1.90
CA PHE A 84 10.53 -7.07 1.54
C PHE A 84 11.92 -7.65 1.78
N GLU A 85 12.17 -8.30 2.91
CA GLU A 85 13.43 -9.00 3.17
C GLU A 85 13.71 -10.06 2.10
N ASN A 86 12.71 -10.89 1.78
CA ASN A 86 12.81 -11.88 0.72
C ASN A 86 13.09 -11.26 -0.66
N HIS A 87 12.54 -10.07 -0.94
CA HIS A 87 12.84 -9.34 -2.16
C HIS A 87 14.30 -8.91 -2.26
N LEU A 88 14.85 -8.36 -1.16
CA LEU A 88 16.24 -7.93 -1.09
C LEU A 88 17.19 -9.12 -1.24
N GLU A 89 16.87 -10.25 -0.61
CA GLU A 89 17.66 -11.48 -0.72
C GLU A 89 17.66 -12.04 -2.15
N ILE A 90 16.48 -12.20 -2.76
CA ILE A 90 16.36 -12.86 -4.07
C ILE A 90 16.76 -11.94 -5.24
N ASN A 91 16.30 -10.69 -5.23
CA ASN A 91 16.49 -9.78 -6.37
C ASN A 91 17.64 -8.80 -6.19
N SER A 92 18.11 -8.57 -4.96
CA SER A 92 19.27 -7.71 -4.64
C SER A 92 19.29 -6.39 -5.43
N PRO A 93 18.27 -5.54 -5.28
CA PRO A 93 18.17 -4.30 -6.05
C PRO A 93 19.38 -3.39 -5.77
N PRO A 94 19.94 -2.72 -6.80
CA PRO A 94 21.01 -1.74 -6.60
C PRO A 94 20.57 -0.59 -5.70
N CYS A 95 21.44 -0.08 -4.83
CA CYS A 95 21.10 0.97 -3.85
C CYS A 95 20.52 2.25 -4.48
N ASN A 96 21.00 2.64 -5.67
CA ASN A 96 20.51 3.78 -6.45
C ASN A 96 19.63 3.37 -7.64
N GLY A 97 19.22 2.10 -7.69
CA GLY A 97 18.33 1.56 -8.70
C GLY A 97 16.86 1.62 -8.29
N PRO A 98 15.94 1.11 -9.13
CA PRO A 98 14.55 0.96 -8.76
C PRO A 98 14.42 0.10 -7.51
N LEU A 99 13.54 0.47 -6.59
CA LEU A 99 13.29 -0.35 -5.39
C LEU A 99 12.86 -1.77 -5.76
N PHE A 100 11.86 -1.89 -6.63
CA PHE A 100 11.38 -3.20 -7.08
C PHE A 100 12.05 -3.58 -8.40
N THR A 101 12.99 -4.50 -8.31
CA THR A 101 13.60 -5.11 -9.49
C THR A 101 13.43 -6.61 -9.53
N TYR A 102 13.60 -7.19 -10.70
CA TYR A 102 13.78 -8.62 -10.83
C TYR A 102 14.93 -8.93 -11.76
N ARG A 103 15.62 -10.03 -11.48
CA ARG A 103 16.76 -10.47 -12.28
C ARG A 103 16.29 -11.24 -13.50
N ASN A 104 16.97 -11.01 -14.62
CA ASN A 104 16.97 -11.89 -15.78
C ASN A 104 18.41 -12.22 -16.18
N ARG A 105 18.62 -13.03 -17.23
CA ARG A 105 19.97 -13.37 -17.75
C ARG A 105 20.82 -12.16 -18.14
N LYS A 106 20.22 -10.97 -18.32
CA LYS A 106 20.88 -9.74 -18.76
C LYS A 106 21.08 -8.71 -17.62
N GLY A 107 20.71 -9.04 -16.38
CA GLY A 107 20.84 -8.15 -15.21
C GLY A 107 19.51 -7.81 -14.53
N HIS A 108 19.50 -6.69 -13.79
CA HIS A 108 18.32 -6.19 -13.08
C HIS A 108 17.36 -5.48 -14.04
N LYS A 109 16.06 -5.69 -13.84
CA LYS A 109 15.00 -4.98 -14.54
C LYS A 109 14.05 -4.34 -13.56
N ALA A 110 13.71 -3.08 -13.78
CA ALA A 110 12.66 -2.39 -13.05
C ALA A 110 11.31 -3.11 -13.21
N LEU A 111 10.52 -3.15 -12.15
CA LEU A 111 9.14 -3.61 -12.20
C LEU A 111 8.26 -2.52 -12.82
N THR A 112 7.73 -2.78 -14.02
CA THR A 112 6.80 -1.87 -14.67
C THR A 112 5.36 -2.09 -14.19
N LYS A 113 4.55 -1.03 -14.16
CA LYS A 113 3.12 -1.11 -13.83
C LYS A 113 2.39 -2.14 -14.69
N GLY A 114 2.68 -2.16 -15.99
CA GLY A 114 2.07 -3.11 -16.93
C GLY A 114 2.42 -4.56 -16.61
N LYS A 115 3.70 -4.84 -16.30
CA LYS A 115 4.12 -6.20 -15.94
C LYS A 115 3.52 -6.64 -14.61
N PHE A 116 3.47 -5.74 -13.62
CA PHE A 116 2.83 -5.97 -12.33
C PHE A 116 1.36 -6.37 -12.50
N LEU A 117 0.56 -5.54 -13.18
CA LEU A 117 -0.87 -5.80 -13.38
C LEU A 117 -1.13 -7.06 -14.21
N SER A 118 -0.31 -7.31 -15.24
CA SER A 118 -0.43 -8.51 -16.07
C SER A 118 -0.24 -9.80 -15.26
N VAL A 119 0.80 -9.87 -14.42
CA VAL A 119 1.05 -11.06 -13.59
C VAL A 119 -0.01 -11.21 -12.50
N LEU A 120 -0.45 -10.11 -11.89
CA LEU A 120 -1.54 -10.15 -10.91
C LEU A 120 -2.84 -10.67 -11.52
N ALA A 121 -3.19 -10.20 -12.72
CA ALA A 121 -4.36 -10.69 -13.46
C ALA A 121 -4.25 -12.19 -13.79
N SER A 122 -3.07 -12.68 -14.19
CA SER A 122 -2.84 -14.10 -14.41
C SER A 122 -3.02 -14.93 -13.13
N ALA A 123 -2.49 -14.46 -12.00
CA ALA A 123 -2.63 -15.14 -10.71
C ALA A 123 -4.10 -15.19 -10.25
N LEU A 124 -4.83 -14.08 -10.39
CA LEU A 124 -6.27 -14.02 -10.07
C LEU A 124 -7.07 -14.98 -10.94
N LYS A 125 -6.81 -15.00 -12.26
CA LYS A 125 -7.45 -15.93 -13.18
C LYS A 125 -7.20 -17.40 -12.80
N ALA A 126 -5.96 -17.74 -12.43
CA ALA A 126 -5.62 -19.08 -11.98
C ALA A 126 -6.37 -19.48 -10.68
N SER A 127 -6.73 -18.50 -9.85
CA SER A 127 -7.55 -18.70 -8.64
C SER A 127 -9.07 -18.59 -8.86
N GLY A 128 -9.53 -18.49 -10.12
CA GLY A 128 -10.95 -18.34 -10.44
C GLY A 128 -11.55 -16.98 -10.08
N ARG A 129 -10.71 -15.96 -9.88
CA ARG A 129 -11.12 -14.59 -9.49
C ARG A 129 -11.04 -13.64 -10.69
N PRO A 130 -11.91 -12.61 -10.75
CA PRO A 130 -11.84 -11.59 -11.79
C PRO A 130 -10.54 -10.79 -11.68
N PRO A 131 -10.03 -10.25 -12.80
CA PRO A 131 -8.85 -9.40 -12.78
C PRO A 131 -9.11 -8.12 -11.96
N MET A 132 -8.09 -7.68 -11.21
CA MET A 132 -8.15 -6.49 -10.39
C MET A 132 -7.35 -5.35 -11.02
N GLN A 133 -7.94 -4.16 -11.03
CA GLN A 133 -7.23 -2.93 -11.43
C GLN A 133 -6.37 -2.42 -10.26
N GLY A 134 -5.30 -1.68 -10.56
CA GLY A 134 -4.44 -1.12 -9.51
C GLY A 134 -5.19 -0.24 -8.49
N HIS A 135 -6.28 0.42 -8.92
CA HIS A 135 -7.14 1.17 -8.00
C HIS A 135 -7.87 0.28 -6.99
N GLY A 136 -8.23 -0.94 -7.38
CA GLY A 136 -8.90 -1.91 -6.51
C GLY A 136 -8.06 -2.27 -5.28
N ILE A 137 -6.73 -2.29 -5.40
CA ILE A 137 -5.83 -2.53 -4.26
C ILE A 137 -5.98 -1.44 -3.21
N HIS A 138 -6.05 -0.18 -3.63
CA HIS A 138 -6.22 0.97 -2.73
C HIS A 138 -7.58 0.94 -2.02
N ILE A 139 -8.64 0.55 -2.74
CA ILE A 139 -9.98 0.34 -2.17
C ILE A 139 -9.93 -0.76 -1.10
N SER A 140 -9.37 -1.92 -1.43
CA SER A 140 -9.24 -3.04 -0.49
C SER A 140 -8.40 -2.70 0.74
N SER A 141 -7.36 -1.88 0.59
CA SER A 141 -6.52 -1.41 1.70
C SER A 141 -7.32 -0.52 2.66
N THR A 142 -8.13 0.37 2.10
CA THR A 142 -9.04 1.24 2.87
C THR A 142 -10.02 0.40 3.68
N LEU A 143 -10.65 -0.59 3.04
CA LEU A 143 -11.54 -1.54 3.70
C LEU A 143 -10.84 -2.28 4.84
N GLU A 144 -9.65 -2.83 4.60
CA GLU A 144 -8.88 -3.58 5.61
C GLU A 144 -8.61 -2.74 6.86
N TYR A 145 -8.14 -1.50 6.71
CA TYR A 145 -7.89 -0.63 7.87
C TYR A 145 -9.19 -0.22 8.60
N LEU A 146 -10.31 -0.07 7.88
CA LEU A 146 -11.60 0.19 8.51
C LEU A 146 -12.10 -1.01 9.31
N LEU A 147 -11.92 -2.23 8.80
CA LEU A 147 -12.27 -3.47 9.51
C LEU A 147 -11.39 -3.69 10.77
N ARG A 148 -10.19 -3.10 10.80
CA ARG A 148 -9.31 -3.04 11.98
C ARG A 148 -9.68 -1.93 12.97
N ASN A 149 -10.83 -1.28 12.78
CA ASN A 149 -11.32 -0.19 13.62
C ASN A 149 -10.41 1.04 13.64
N ILE A 150 -9.63 1.28 12.57
CA ILE A 150 -8.85 2.51 12.45
C ILE A 150 -9.79 3.68 12.15
N PRO A 151 -9.73 4.79 12.89
CA PRO A 151 -10.58 5.96 12.66
C PRO A 151 -10.42 6.57 11.26
N PHE A 152 -11.48 7.20 10.76
CA PHE A 152 -11.50 7.81 9.43
C PHE A 152 -10.47 8.91 9.22
N ASN A 153 -10.25 9.75 10.23
CA ASN A 153 -9.21 10.78 10.18
C ASN A 153 -7.81 10.17 10.07
N VAL A 154 -7.55 9.03 10.73
CA VAL A 154 -6.26 8.32 10.67
C VAL A 154 -6.08 7.68 9.28
N ILE A 155 -7.12 7.04 8.73
CA ILE A 155 -7.08 6.51 7.36
C ILE A 155 -6.92 7.62 6.33
N LYS A 156 -7.56 8.77 6.54
CA LYS A 156 -7.41 9.95 5.67
C LYS A 156 -5.94 10.38 5.59
N VAL A 157 -5.26 10.45 6.73
CA VAL A 157 -3.81 10.74 6.82
C VAL A 157 -3.01 9.64 6.14
N LYS A 158 -3.28 8.37 6.45
CA LYS A 158 -2.53 7.22 5.90
C LYS A 158 -2.63 7.11 4.38
N GLY A 159 -3.82 7.28 3.82
CA GLY A 159 -4.06 7.29 2.38
C GLY A 159 -3.77 8.64 1.70
N ARG A 160 -3.20 9.60 2.43
CA ARG A 160 -2.76 10.92 1.92
C ARG A 160 -3.87 11.69 1.18
N TRP A 161 -5.11 11.59 1.66
CA TRP A 161 -6.24 12.28 1.05
C TRP A 161 -6.39 13.70 1.58
N ALA A 162 -6.34 14.69 0.68
CA ALA A 162 -6.63 16.08 1.03
C ALA A 162 -8.13 16.29 1.39
N SER A 163 -9.04 15.61 0.68
CA SER A 163 -10.49 15.75 0.82
C SER A 163 -11.15 14.48 1.31
N ASN A 164 -12.47 14.52 1.55
CA ASN A 164 -13.25 13.36 1.96
C ASN A 164 -13.69 12.48 0.77
N THR A 165 -12.97 12.55 -0.35
CA THR A 165 -13.22 11.72 -1.54
C THR A 165 -13.14 10.23 -1.25
N PHE A 166 -12.38 9.84 -0.23
CA PHE A 166 -12.29 8.45 0.22
C PHE A 166 -13.65 7.88 0.71
N LEU A 167 -14.61 8.73 1.09
CA LEU A 167 -15.94 8.28 1.51
C LEU A 167 -16.69 7.53 0.40
N VAL A 168 -16.37 7.78 -0.88
CA VAL A 168 -16.96 7.02 -2.00
C VAL A 168 -16.63 5.54 -1.90
N TYR A 169 -15.47 5.17 -1.31
CA TYR A 169 -15.11 3.77 -1.10
C TYR A 169 -15.99 3.08 -0.05
N LEU A 170 -16.57 3.83 0.89
CA LEU A 170 -17.49 3.26 1.90
C LEU A 170 -18.77 2.72 1.29
N CYS A 171 -19.31 3.42 0.30
CA CYS A 171 -20.56 3.05 -0.37
C CYS A 171 -20.45 1.68 -1.07
N HIS A 172 -19.24 1.24 -1.42
CA HIS A 172 -18.99 -0.07 -2.02
C HIS A 172 -18.86 -1.22 -0.99
N HIS A 173 -18.90 -0.93 0.30
CA HIS A 173 -18.64 -1.91 1.36
C HIS A 173 -19.73 -1.90 2.43
N ALA A 174 -20.87 -2.52 2.10
CA ALA A 174 -21.98 -2.74 3.03
C ALA A 174 -21.53 -3.38 4.35
N GLN A 175 -20.44 -4.14 4.38
CA GLN A 175 -19.83 -4.70 5.61
C GLN A 175 -19.39 -3.63 6.62
N ILE A 176 -18.89 -2.48 6.15
CA ILE A 176 -18.50 -1.37 7.01
C ILE A 176 -19.75 -0.71 7.59
N LEU A 177 -20.76 -0.48 6.75
CA LEU A 177 -22.04 0.10 7.14
C LEU A 177 -22.87 -0.85 8.02
N ALA A 178 -22.70 -2.17 7.87
CA ALA A 178 -23.45 -3.18 8.61
C ALA A 178 -23.28 -3.01 10.12
N LEU A 179 -22.09 -2.61 10.58
CA LEU A 179 -21.80 -2.30 11.99
C LEU A 179 -22.66 -1.14 12.53
N TYR A 180 -23.10 -0.23 11.66
CA TYR A 180 -23.96 0.93 11.97
C TYR A 180 -25.45 0.65 11.77
N MET A 181 -25.79 -0.43 11.06
CA MET A 181 -27.18 -0.79 10.73
C MET A 181 -27.74 -1.89 11.66
N GLN A 182 -26.93 -2.44 12.59
CA GLN A 182 -27.41 -3.45 13.54
C GLN A 182 -28.33 -2.84 14.62
N ALA A 183 -29.39 -3.57 14.96
CA ALA A 183 -30.41 -3.14 15.91
C ALA A 183 -29.92 -3.01 17.38
N GLN A 184 -28.79 -3.66 17.74
CA GLN A 184 -28.19 -3.59 19.08
C GLN A 184 -26.76 -3.02 19.03
N PRO A 185 -26.54 -1.76 19.47
CA PRO A 185 -25.28 -1.04 19.27
C PRO A 185 -24.29 -1.18 20.44
N SER A 186 -24.24 -2.30 21.17
CA SER A 186 -23.34 -2.40 22.35
C SER A 186 -21.85 -2.29 21.96
N LEU A 187 -21.48 -2.68 20.74
CA LEU A 187 -20.15 -2.44 20.14
C LEU A 187 -19.96 -1.03 19.55
N HIS A 188 -21.02 -0.21 19.51
CA HIS A 188 -21.11 0.98 18.68
C HIS A 188 -20.75 2.28 19.41
N LYS A 189 -20.89 2.33 20.74
CA LYS A 189 -20.74 3.58 21.51
C LYS A 189 -19.30 4.10 21.52
N SER A 190 -18.33 3.22 21.74
CA SER A 190 -16.90 3.57 21.70
C SER A 190 -16.44 3.92 20.27
N PHE A 191 -17.04 3.25 19.28
CA PHE A 191 -16.75 3.41 17.86
C PHE A 191 -17.25 4.75 17.30
N LEU A 192 -18.51 5.12 17.57
CA LEU A 192 -19.10 6.41 17.15
C LEU A 192 -18.30 7.62 17.63
N ARG A 193 -17.71 7.54 18.83
CA ARG A 193 -16.94 8.62 19.45
C ARG A 193 -15.60 8.87 18.75
N LEU A 194 -15.06 7.88 18.05
CA LEU A 194 -13.76 7.94 17.36
C LEU A 194 -13.89 8.15 15.85
N THR A 195 -14.99 7.70 15.23
CA THR A 195 -15.11 7.67 13.77
C THR A 195 -15.87 8.85 13.17
N LEU A 196 -16.82 9.45 13.89
CA LEU A 196 -17.60 10.55 13.33
C LEU A 196 -16.96 11.90 13.64
N PRO A 197 -16.87 12.83 12.67
CA PRO A 197 -16.58 14.22 13.01
C PRO A 197 -17.67 14.73 13.96
N PRO A 198 -17.33 15.62 14.92
CA PRO A 198 -18.34 16.21 15.79
C PRO A 198 -19.44 16.83 14.93
N VAL A 199 -20.68 16.49 15.24
CA VAL A 199 -21.85 17.08 14.60
C VAL A 199 -21.76 18.58 14.85
N ARG A 200 -21.66 19.36 13.76
CA ARG A 200 -21.66 20.82 13.81
C ARG A 200 -23.07 21.33 14.08
#